data_AF-A0A3C1VF55-F1
#
_entry.id   AF-A0A3C1VF55-F1
#
_cell.length_a   1.000
_cell.length_b   1.000
_cell.length_c   1.000
_cell.angle_alpha   90.00
_cell.angle_beta   90.00
_cell.angle_gamma   90.00
#
_symmetry.space_group_name_H-M   'P 1'
#
loop_
_entity.id
_entity.type
_entity.pdbx_description
1 polymer ?
#
loop_
_entity_poly.entity_id
_entity_poly.type
_entity_poly.pdbx_seq_one_letter_code
_entity_poly.pdbx_strand_id
1 'polypeptide(L)' 'MKSIHGEGEMRRGTVTEKPSHTLKIEAVGDFAGRKIKPRIRLSGYWLKRAGFKPGHRVTILSLKPGELTLHFREAADAPA' A
#
# COMPACT_ATOMS: atom_id res chain seq x y z
N MET A 1 -32.03 48.68 6.11
CA MET A 1 -32.44 47.26 6.19
C MET A 1 -31.88 46.54 4.98
N LYS A 2 -31.29 45.37 5.20
CA LYS A 2 -30.77 44.38 4.24
C LYS A 2 -29.48 44.76 3.50
N SER A 3 -28.49 43.91 3.33
CA SER A 3 -28.11 42.65 3.97
C SER A 3 -26.70 42.39 3.48
N ILE A 4 -25.75 42.21 4.40
CA ILE A 4 -24.48 41.55 4.11
C ILE A 4 -24.78 40.13 3.60
N HIS A 5 -24.33 39.78 2.40
CA HIS A 5 -24.17 38.39 1.98
C HIS A 5 -22.67 38.18 1.74
N GLY A 6 -22.08 37.43 2.66
CA GLY A 6 -20.75 36.89 2.47
C GLY A 6 -20.81 35.69 1.55
N GLU A 7 -19.75 35.49 0.79
CA GLU A 7 -19.42 34.20 0.21
C GLU A 7 -17.93 33.99 0.44
N GLY A 8 -17.64 33.40 1.61
CA GLY A 8 -16.35 32.80 1.89
C GLY A 8 -16.21 31.58 1.01
N GLU A 9 -15.53 31.74 -0.11
CA GLU A 9 -15.20 30.67 -1.06
C GLU A 9 -14.15 29.74 -0.43
N MET A 10 -14.60 28.85 0.45
CA MET A 10 -13.78 27.80 1.04
C MET A 10 -13.57 26.72 -0.02
N ARG A 11 -12.46 26.84 -0.76
CA ARG A 11 -11.94 25.80 -1.64
C ARG A 11 -11.74 24.53 -0.84
N ARG A 12 -12.71 23.61 -0.89
CA ARG A 12 -12.56 22.23 -0.43
C ARG A 12 -11.47 21.60 -1.29
N GLY A 13 -10.23 21.67 -0.83
CA GLY A 13 -9.17 20.80 -1.31
C GLY A 13 -9.68 19.38 -1.17
N THR A 14 -9.84 18.69 -2.30
CA THR A 14 -10.11 17.27 -2.32
C THR A 14 -8.87 16.58 -1.75
N VAL A 15 -8.91 16.28 -0.45
CA VAL A 15 -7.95 15.35 0.16
C VAL A 15 -8.16 14.05 -0.60
N THR A 16 -7.26 13.77 -1.54
CA THR A 16 -7.22 12.48 -2.22
C THR A 16 -6.72 11.50 -1.16
N GLU A 17 -7.66 10.95 -0.40
CA GLU A 17 -7.36 9.88 0.54
C GLU A 17 -6.71 8.76 -0.25
N LYS A 18 -5.45 8.48 0.08
CA LYS A 18 -4.74 7.37 -0.54
C LYS A 18 -5.52 6.10 -0.18
N PRO A 19 -5.87 5.25 -1.16
CA PRO A 19 -6.57 4.01 -0.86
C PRO A 19 -5.74 3.18 0.13
N SER A 20 -6.29 2.96 1.32
CA SER A 20 -5.68 2.17 2.37
C SER A 20 -6.33 0.79 2.42
N HIS A 21 -5.51 -0.25 2.53
CA HIS A 21 -5.97 -1.63 2.64
C HIS A 21 -5.31 -2.27 3.85
N THR A 22 -6.13 -2.74 4.78
CA THR A 22 -5.66 -3.47 5.97
C THR A 22 -5.63 -4.96 5.67
N LEU A 23 -4.51 -5.60 5.99
CA LEU A 23 -4.32 -7.04 5.83
C LEU A 23 -3.93 -7.65 7.17
N LYS A 24 -4.35 -8.89 7.38
CA LYS A 24 -3.96 -9.67 8.56
C LYS A 24 -2.54 -10.19 8.38
N ILE A 25 -1.73 -10.06 9.43
CA ILE A 25 -0.47 -10.79 9.54
C ILE A 25 -0.80 -12.17 10.12
N GLU A 26 -0.46 -13.22 9.37
CA GLU A 26 -0.65 -14.61 9.75
C GLU A 26 0.60 -15.15 10.42
N ALA A 27 0.42 -15.99 11.45
CA ALA A 27 1.49 -16.82 11.98
C ALA A 27 1.60 -18.08 11.12
N VAL A 28 2.78 -18.36 10.58
CA VAL A 28 3.04 -19.58 9.81
C VAL A 28 4.34 -20.24 10.19
N GLY A 29 4.40 -21.56 10.08
CA GLY A 29 5.60 -22.34 10.38
C GLY A 29 5.28 -23.52 11.29
N ASP A 30 6.29 -23.98 12.01
CA ASP A 30 6.16 -25.10 12.92
C ASP A 30 5.77 -24.59 14.31
N PHE A 31 4.50 -24.77 14.67
CA PHE A 31 3.95 -24.38 15.96
C PHE A 31 4.43 -25.31 17.09
N ALA A 32 4.62 -26.60 16.81
CA ALA A 32 5.07 -27.57 17.80
C ALA A 32 6.56 -27.33 18.16
N GLY A 33 7.39 -27.08 17.14
CA GLY A 33 8.79 -26.70 17.31
C GLY A 33 9.04 -25.21 17.59
N ARG A 34 7.99 -24.40 17.83
CA ARG A 34 8.05 -22.94 18.09
C ARG A 34 8.77 -22.10 17.02
N LYS A 35 8.89 -22.60 15.79
CA LYS A 35 9.48 -21.87 14.65
C LYS A 35 8.38 -21.17 13.86
N ILE A 36 7.76 -20.17 14.49
CA ILE A 36 6.70 -19.36 13.90
C ILE A 36 7.31 -18.13 13.23
N LYS A 37 6.89 -17.85 12.00
CA LYS A 37 7.27 -16.68 11.21
C LYS A 37 6.03 -15.86 10.87
N PRO A 38 6.08 -14.52 10.93
CA PRO A 38 5.00 -13.67 10.46
C PRO A 38 4.94 -13.70 8.92
N ARG A 39 3.74 -13.82 8.35
CA ARG A 39 3.48 -13.76 6.91
C ARG A 39 2.34 -12.79 6.63
N ILE A 40 2.56 -11.87 5.69
CA ILE A 40 1.51 -11.02 5.12
C ILE A 40 1.33 -11.39 3.65
N ARG A 41 0.08 -11.63 3.24
CA ARG A 41 -0.25 -11.93 1.83
C ARG A 41 -0.86 -10.70 1.18
N LEU A 42 -0.10 -10.06 0.30
CA LEU A 42 -0.62 -9.00 -0.56
C LEU A 42 -1.38 -9.63 -1.72
N SER A 43 -2.71 -9.53 -1.70
CA SER A 43 -3.55 -10.00 -2.81
C SER A 43 -4.79 -9.12 -2.97
N GLY A 44 -5.18 -8.85 -4.22
CA GLY A 44 -6.40 -8.14 -4.54
C GLY A 44 -6.27 -7.31 -5.82
N TYR A 45 -7.41 -6.91 -6.39
CA TYR A 45 -7.44 -6.05 -7.59
C TYR A 45 -6.81 -4.68 -7.35
N TRP A 46 -6.74 -4.22 -6.10
CA TRP A 46 -6.09 -2.97 -5.73
C TRP A 46 -4.57 -2.98 -6.00
N LEU A 47 -3.91 -4.12 -5.92
CA LEU A 47 -2.49 -4.24 -6.31
C LEU A 47 -2.30 -3.97 -7.80
N LYS A 48 -3.20 -4.50 -8.64
CA LYS A 48 -3.20 -4.23 -10.08
C LYS A 48 -3.40 -2.73 -10.36
N ARG A 49 -4.30 -2.07 -9.62
CA ARG A 49 -4.52 -0.61 -9.73
C ARG A 49 -3.32 0.20 -9.24
N ALA A 50 -2.57 -0.32 -8.25
CA ALA A 50 -1.32 0.26 -7.77
C ALA A 50 -0.11 0.00 -8.71
N GLY A 51 -0.31 -0.67 -9.85
CA GLY A 51 0.74 -0.93 -10.83
C GLY A 51 1.49 -2.26 -10.65
N PHE A 52 1.16 -3.05 -9.61
CA PHE A 52 1.75 -4.37 -9.43
C PHE A 52 1.08 -5.40 -10.34
N LYS A 53 1.83 -5.91 -11.31
CA LYS A 53 1.36 -6.94 -12.24
C LYS A 53 1.93 -8.31 -11.82
N PRO A 54 1.19 -9.41 -12.03
CA PRO A 54 1.72 -10.76 -11.86
C PRO A 54 2.99 -10.96 -12.69
N GLY A 55 3.99 -11.65 -12.15
CA GLY A 55 5.28 -11.89 -12.81
C GLY A 55 6.33 -10.81 -12.55
N HIS A 56 5.94 -9.62 -12.08
CA HIS A 56 6.91 -8.60 -11.70
C HIS A 56 7.47 -8.83 -10.30
N ARG A 57 8.74 -8.46 -10.12
CA ARG A 57 9.42 -8.53 -8.83
C ARG A 57 9.32 -7.18 -8.12
N VAL A 58 9.16 -7.24 -6.81
CA VAL A 58 9.15 -6.06 -5.94
C VAL A 58 10.32 -6.11 -4.98
N THR A 59 10.91 -4.96 -4.70
CA THR A 59 11.89 -4.78 -3.64
C THR A 59 11.14 -4.31 -2.40
N ILE A 60 11.39 -4.96 -1.26
CA ILE A 60 10.86 -4.55 0.04
C ILE A 60 11.99 -3.83 0.78
N LEU A 61 11.75 -2.59 1.16
CA LEU A 61 12.65 -1.79 1.98
C LEU A 61 12.06 -1.67 3.39
N SER A 62 12.86 -1.99 4.40
CA SER A 62 12.51 -1.79 5.80
C SER A 62 13.22 -0.55 6.32
N LEU A 63 12.56 0.60 6.26
CA LEU A 63 13.16 1.87 6.67
C LEU A 63 13.22 2.00 8.20
N LYS A 64 12.17 1.53 8.88
CA LYS A 64 12.00 1.63 10.34
C LYS A 64 11.19 0.43 10.87
N PRO A 65 11.27 0.10 12.17
CA PRO A 65 10.41 -0.90 12.77
C PRO A 65 8.92 -0.60 12.50
N GLY A 66 8.22 -1.56 11.90
CA GLY A 66 6.80 -1.42 11.53
C GLY A 66 6.52 -0.73 10.20
N GLU A 67 7.55 -0.25 9.48
CA GLU A 67 7.41 0.40 8.17
C GLU A 67 8.09 -0.43 7.08
N LEU A 68 7.28 -0.87 6.11
CA LEU A 68 7.75 -1.58 4.91
C LEU A 68 7.28 -0.83 3.67
N THR A 69 8.22 -0.47 2.81
CA THR A 69 7.93 0.18 1.53
C THR A 69 8.18 -0.80 0.40
N LEU A 70 7.20 -0.95 -0.49
CA LEU A 70 7.30 -1.81 -1.67
C LEU A 70 7.60 -0.96 -2.90
N HIS A 71 8.72 -1.25 -3.55
CA HIS A 71 9.12 -0.60 -4.79
C HIS A 71 9.06 -1.62 -5.92
N PHE A 72 8.48 -1.23 -7.03
CA PHE A 72 8.55 -2.02 -8.24
C PHE A 72 10.01 -2.09 -8.71
N ARG A 73 10.52 -3.31 -8.89
CA ARG A 73 11.79 -3.48 -9.59
C ARG A 73 11.43 -3.67 -11.05
N GLU A 74 11.63 -2.61 -11.83
CA GLU A 74 11.67 -2.76 -13.28
C GLU A 74 12.84 -3.70 -13.56
N ALA A 75 12.51 -4.96 -13.85
CA ALA A 75 13.48 -5.84 -14.46
C ALA A 75 13.76 -5.18 -15.80
N ALA A 76 14.96 -4.62 -15.96
CA ALA A 76 15.45 -4.21 -17.27
C ALA A 76 15.11 -5.36 -18.22
N ASP A 77 14.29 -5.06 -19.22
CA ASP A 77 14.06 -5.91 -20.38
C ASP A 77 15.45 -6.41 -20.84
N ALA A 78 15.78 -7.65 -20.49
CA ALA A 78 16.86 -8.36 -21.13
C ALA A 78 16.18 -9.05 -22.32
N PRO A 79 16.29 -8.53 -23.55
CA PRO A 79 15.81 -9.26 -24.70
C PRO A 79 16.58 -10.59 -24.78
N ALA A 80 15.81 -11.65 -25.02
CA ALA A 80 16.28 -13.00 -25.28
C ALA A 80 17.17 -13.09 -26.52
#